data_AF-A0A4P9Z1I3-F1
#
_entry.id   AF-A0A4P9Z1I3-F1
#
_cell.length_a   1.000
_cell.length_b   1.000
_cell.length_c   1.000
_cell.angle_alpha   90.00
_cell.angle_beta   90.00
_cell.angle_gamma   90.00
#
_symmetry.space_group_name_H-M   'P 1'
#
loop_
_entity.id
_entity.type
_entity.pdbx_description
1 polymer ?
#
loop_
_entity_poly.entity_id
_entity_poly.type
_entity_poly.pdbx_seq_one_letter_code
_entity_poly.pdbx_strand_id
1 'polypeptide(L)'
;MRLCPLWRMLAYVVALTVFQLRILTEFVLVLIAWRPHPRSPCLRDLSITVRQVDLRLRLFSSWPRALLSISRDRKSPFLDHAAYNRFYNGVWLVANDIIFGLALGSFLLQNSEAIGQLCGHVLEKYSISTIDTTIEWLKGWPAGLKLNSDLDHFLGDMFLWMLRIWSEILLTVKPALPGVVSVIGAMGIVGGSMMVSLATDIMSLLTLHIYWFYVGAARIYHWQLMILHSLFNLFRGKKRNVLRHRIDSHNYDLDQLLIGTILFTLLAFLFPTVAVYYATFCASRVIIMSFRAVCELFLALFNHFPLFLVMLRIKDPARLPGKLGVCAALR
;
A
#
# COMPACT_ATOMS: atom_id res chain seq x y z
N MET A 1 -29.76 40.78 -27.54
CA MET A 1 -28.30 40.99 -27.51
C MET A 1 -27.61 39.84 -28.22
N ARG A 2 -27.06 40.06 -29.43
CA ARG A 2 -26.28 39.05 -30.18
C ARG A 2 -24.91 38.92 -29.50
N LEU A 3 -24.66 37.80 -28.81
CA LEU A 3 -23.34 37.47 -28.26
C LEU A 3 -22.28 37.58 -29.38
N CYS A 4 -21.22 38.33 -29.13
CA CYS A 4 -20.12 38.57 -30.08
C CYS A 4 -19.59 37.26 -30.69
N PRO A 5 -19.28 37.22 -32.01
CA PRO A 5 -18.75 36.03 -32.69
C PRO A 5 -17.45 35.50 -32.04
N LEU A 6 -16.67 36.39 -31.41
CA LEU A 6 -15.47 36.04 -30.64
C LEU A 6 -15.76 35.10 -29.46
N TRP A 7 -16.88 35.31 -28.75
CA TRP A 7 -17.28 34.48 -27.62
C TRP A 7 -17.66 33.06 -28.07
N ARG A 8 -18.28 32.93 -29.24
CA ARG A 8 -18.61 31.62 -29.82
C ARG A 8 -17.34 30.86 -30.21
N MET A 9 -16.38 31.51 -30.86
CA MET A 9 -15.09 30.88 -31.18
C MET A 9 -14.35 30.43 -29.92
N LEU A 10 -14.29 31.28 -28.89
CA LEU A 10 -13.63 30.96 -27.63
C LEU A 10 -14.32 29.77 -26.92
N ALA A 11 -15.66 29.73 -26.92
CA ALA A 11 -16.42 28.61 -26.39
C ALA A 11 -16.17 27.30 -27.16
N TYR A 12 -16.05 27.35 -28.49
CA TYR A 12 -15.72 26.18 -29.30
C TYR A 12 -14.30 25.65 -29.01
N VAL A 13 -13.32 26.54 -28.88
CA VAL A 13 -11.95 26.16 -28.51
C VAL A 13 -11.92 25.50 -27.13
N VAL A 14 -12.59 26.09 -26.13
CA VAL A 14 -12.69 25.50 -24.78
C VAL A 14 -13.42 24.16 -24.80
N ALA A 15 -14.48 24.01 -25.60
CA ALA A 15 -15.18 22.73 -25.73
C ALA A 15 -14.30 21.65 -26.37
N LEU A 16 -13.52 22.01 -27.40
CA LEU A 16 -12.60 21.09 -28.08
C LEU A 16 -11.47 20.65 -27.15
N THR A 17 -10.88 21.56 -26.37
CA THR A 17 -9.81 21.23 -25.43
C THR A 17 -10.31 20.32 -24.30
N VAL A 18 -11.49 20.60 -23.75
CA VAL A 18 -12.13 19.73 -22.74
C VAL A 18 -12.45 18.34 -23.32
N PHE A 19 -12.87 18.28 -24.58
CA PHE A 19 -13.14 17.01 -25.27
C PHE A 19 -11.86 16.18 -25.47
N GLN A 20 -10.78 16.80 -25.96
CA GLN A 20 -9.48 16.14 -26.12
C GLN A 20 -8.91 15.64 -24.78
N LEU A 21 -8.97 16.48 -23.75
CA LEU A 21 -8.52 16.12 -22.40
C LEU A 21 -9.31 14.96 -21.81
N ARG A 22 -10.62 14.89 -22.11
CA ARG A 22 -11.47 13.76 -21.70
C ARG A 22 -11.08 12.47 -22.42
N ILE A 23 -10.83 12.50 -23.74
CA ILE A 23 -10.37 11.31 -24.48
C ILE A 23 -9.04 10.80 -23.90
N LEU A 24 -8.08 11.70 -23.66
CA LEU A 24 -6.80 11.36 -23.05
C LEU A 24 -7.00 10.73 -21.67
N THR A 25 -7.90 11.31 -20.86
CA THR A 25 -8.21 10.80 -19.53
C THR A 25 -8.78 9.39 -19.58
N GLU A 26 -9.77 9.13 -20.44
CA GLU A 26 -10.36 7.79 -20.60
C GLU A 26 -9.32 6.77 -21.08
N PHE A 27 -8.42 7.15 -21.99
CA PHE A 27 -7.32 6.30 -22.43
C PHE A 27 -6.39 5.91 -21.26
N VAL A 28 -6.00 6.89 -20.43
CA VAL A 28 -5.17 6.64 -19.23
C VAL A 28 -5.91 5.76 -18.22
N LEU A 29 -7.21 6.00 -17.99
CA LEU A 29 -8.01 5.18 -17.07
C LEU A 29 -8.13 3.72 -17.55
N VAL A 30 -8.27 3.49 -18.85
CA VAL A 30 -8.28 2.14 -19.44
C VAL A 30 -6.93 1.46 -19.25
N LEU A 31 -5.82 2.19 -19.43
CA LEU A 31 -4.48 1.66 -19.23
C LEU A 31 -4.23 1.30 -17.75
N ILE A 32 -4.65 2.16 -16.80
CA ILE A 32 -4.55 1.89 -15.35
C ILE A 32 -5.43 0.71 -14.93
N ALA A 33 -6.61 0.57 -15.53
CA ALA A 33 -7.55 -0.53 -15.25
C ALA A 33 -7.22 -1.81 -16.03
N TRP A 34 -6.20 -1.78 -16.89
CA TRP A 34 -5.83 -2.93 -17.70
C TRP A 34 -5.38 -4.09 -16.81
N ARG A 35 -5.88 -5.28 -17.14
CA ARG A 35 -5.56 -6.52 -16.44
C ARG A 35 -4.93 -7.50 -17.43
N PRO A 36 -3.70 -7.97 -17.20
CA PRO A 36 -3.09 -9.01 -18.04
C PRO A 36 -3.82 -10.36 -17.88
N HIS A 37 -4.39 -10.66 -16.71
CA HIS A 37 -5.18 -11.86 -16.47
C HIS A 37 -6.40 -11.55 -15.58
N PRO A 38 -7.54 -12.27 -15.70
CA PRO A 38 -8.74 -11.96 -14.90
C PRO A 38 -8.53 -11.99 -13.39
N ARG A 39 -7.55 -12.78 -12.92
CA ARG A 39 -7.17 -12.92 -11.50
C ARG A 39 -5.96 -12.06 -11.09
N SER A 40 -5.29 -11.39 -12.02
CA SER A 40 -4.16 -10.53 -11.66
C SER A 40 -4.64 -9.20 -11.08
N PRO A 41 -3.93 -8.63 -10.09
CA PRO A 41 -4.24 -7.30 -9.58
C PRO A 41 -4.11 -6.25 -10.70
N CYS A 42 -4.90 -5.17 -10.63
CA CYS A 42 -4.78 -4.04 -11.54
C CYS A 42 -3.57 -3.18 -11.15
N LEU A 43 -3.11 -2.29 -12.05
CA LEU A 43 -2.02 -1.34 -11.73
C LEU A 43 -2.37 -0.44 -10.53
N ARG A 44 -3.65 -0.04 -10.40
CA ARG A 44 -4.19 0.70 -9.25
C ARG A 44 -4.13 -0.03 -7.91
N ASP A 45 -4.05 -1.37 -7.93
CA ASP A 45 -3.98 -2.18 -6.71
C ASP A 45 -2.54 -2.38 -6.25
N LEU A 46 -1.57 -2.21 -7.16
CA LEU A 46 -0.15 -2.32 -6.89
C LEU A 46 0.43 -1.05 -6.26
N SER A 47 0.01 0.11 -6.74
CA SER A 47 0.59 1.40 -6.40
C SER A 47 -0.45 2.41 -5.91
N ILE A 48 -0.15 3.07 -4.79
CA ILE A 48 -1.02 4.10 -4.21
C ILE A 48 -1.01 5.35 -5.08
N THR A 49 0.13 5.71 -5.68
CA THR A 49 0.21 6.86 -6.62
C THR A 49 -0.70 6.67 -7.82
N VAL A 50 -0.68 5.49 -8.44
CA VAL A 50 -1.56 5.18 -9.58
C VAL A 50 -3.03 5.30 -9.18
N ARG A 51 -3.39 4.82 -7.98
CA ARG A 51 -4.75 4.98 -7.43
C ARG A 51 -5.10 6.46 -7.19
N GLN A 52 -4.16 7.27 -6.71
CA GLN A 52 -4.37 8.70 -6.50
C GLN A 52 -4.55 9.46 -7.82
N VAL A 53 -3.79 9.09 -8.86
CA VAL A 53 -3.94 9.62 -10.22
C VAL A 53 -5.30 9.23 -10.81
N ASP A 54 -5.73 7.98 -10.69
CA ASP A 54 -7.07 7.51 -11.12
C ASP A 54 -8.18 8.35 -10.45
N LEU A 55 -8.09 8.59 -9.13
CA LEU A 55 -9.04 9.41 -8.39
C LEU A 55 -9.10 10.85 -8.91
N ARG A 56 -7.95 11.49 -9.10
CA ARG A 56 -7.87 12.90 -9.57
C ARG A 56 -8.36 13.04 -11.00
N LEU A 57 -8.02 12.10 -11.88
CA LEU A 57 -8.48 12.08 -13.28
C LEU A 57 -10.00 11.92 -13.38
N ARG A 58 -10.60 11.00 -12.59
CA ARG A 58 -12.07 10.83 -12.54
C ARG A 58 -12.76 12.08 -12.02
N LEU A 59 -12.22 12.68 -10.96
CA LEU A 59 -12.76 13.92 -10.39
C LEU A 59 -12.75 15.04 -11.42
N PHE A 60 -11.61 15.26 -12.08
CA PHE A 60 -11.47 16.30 -13.11
C PHE A 60 -12.40 16.08 -14.31
N SER A 61 -12.53 14.83 -14.81
CA SER A 61 -13.46 14.47 -15.90
C SER A 61 -14.94 14.64 -15.52
N SER A 62 -15.28 14.60 -14.22
CA SER A 62 -16.65 14.77 -13.73
C SER A 62 -17.08 16.25 -13.62
N TRP A 63 -16.13 17.17 -13.45
CA TRP A 63 -16.41 18.59 -13.18
C TRP A 63 -17.21 19.32 -14.27
N PRO A 64 -16.90 19.19 -15.58
CA PRO A 64 -17.68 19.86 -16.62
C PRO A 64 -19.15 19.43 -16.61
N ARG A 65 -19.41 18.14 -16.37
CA ARG A 65 -20.78 17.59 -16.28
C ARG A 65 -21.50 18.11 -15.04
N ALA A 66 -20.82 18.14 -13.91
CA ALA A 66 -21.37 18.68 -12.67
C ALA A 66 -21.74 20.17 -12.81
N LEU A 67 -20.86 20.98 -13.40
CA LEU A 67 -21.12 22.40 -13.64
C LEU A 67 -22.31 22.62 -14.59
N LEU A 68 -22.40 21.82 -15.66
CA LEU A 68 -23.54 21.87 -16.58
C LEU A 68 -24.85 21.50 -15.89
N SER A 69 -24.85 20.50 -15.01
CA SER A 69 -26.06 20.11 -14.26
C SER A 69 -26.55 21.22 -13.35
N ILE A 70 -25.66 21.89 -12.62
CA ILE A 70 -25.98 23.06 -11.77
C ILE A 70 -26.56 24.21 -12.61
N SER A 71 -26.02 24.42 -13.82
CA SER A 71 -26.49 25.50 -14.70
C SER A 71 -27.85 25.26 -15.36
N ARG A 72 -28.22 23.99 -15.59
CA ARG A 72 -29.46 23.60 -16.31
C ARG A 72 -30.65 23.37 -15.39
N ASP A 73 -30.44 22.91 -14.17
CA ASP A 73 -31.50 22.29 -13.35
C ASP A 73 -32.08 23.21 -12.26
N ARG A 74 -32.38 24.47 -12.61
CA ARG A 74 -33.02 25.46 -11.72
C ARG A 74 -34.43 25.09 -11.24
N LYS A 75 -34.98 23.95 -11.66
CA LYS A 75 -36.41 23.60 -11.48
C LYS A 75 -36.72 22.80 -10.21
N SER A 76 -35.73 22.18 -9.57
CA SER A 76 -35.93 21.40 -8.33
C SER A 76 -34.94 21.82 -7.22
N PRO A 77 -35.39 22.49 -6.14
CA PRO A 77 -34.50 23.08 -5.13
C PRO A 77 -33.58 22.05 -4.43
N PHE A 78 -34.10 20.88 -4.06
CA PHE A 78 -33.36 19.91 -3.25
C PHE A 78 -32.24 19.16 -4.00
N LEU A 79 -32.49 18.75 -5.25
CA LEU A 79 -31.50 18.06 -6.10
C LEU A 79 -30.35 18.99 -6.51
N ASP A 80 -30.67 20.27 -6.71
CA ASP A 80 -29.70 21.32 -7.05
C ASP A 80 -28.72 21.56 -5.89
N HIS A 81 -29.20 21.64 -4.65
CA HIS A 81 -28.34 21.78 -3.46
C HIS A 81 -27.36 20.62 -3.27
N ALA A 82 -27.75 19.38 -3.55
CA ALA A 82 -26.87 18.23 -3.39
C ALA A 82 -25.78 18.19 -4.48
N ALA A 83 -26.12 18.48 -5.74
CA ALA A 83 -25.15 18.55 -6.84
C ALA A 83 -24.17 19.72 -6.65
N TYR A 84 -24.70 20.88 -6.24
CA TYR A 84 -23.92 22.06 -5.85
C TYR A 84 -22.94 21.72 -4.72
N ASN A 85 -23.43 21.17 -3.61
CA ASN A 85 -22.58 20.85 -2.45
C ASN A 85 -21.47 19.86 -2.81
N ARG A 86 -21.76 18.83 -3.63
CA ARG A 86 -20.73 17.87 -4.08
C ARG A 86 -19.67 18.53 -4.95
N PHE A 87 -20.07 19.38 -5.91
CA PHE A 87 -19.15 20.08 -6.78
C PHE A 87 -18.21 21.00 -5.98
N TYR A 88 -18.77 21.88 -5.16
CA TYR A 88 -17.96 22.81 -4.36
C TYR A 88 -17.10 22.09 -3.32
N ASN A 89 -17.59 20.99 -2.71
CA ASN A 89 -16.76 20.17 -1.84
C ASN A 89 -15.53 19.60 -2.58
N GLY A 90 -15.73 19.07 -3.79
CA GLY A 90 -14.62 18.56 -4.61
C GLY A 90 -13.62 19.65 -4.99
N VAL A 91 -14.09 20.84 -5.39
CA VAL A 91 -13.22 21.98 -5.70
C VAL A 91 -12.45 22.43 -4.47
N TRP A 92 -13.11 22.57 -3.31
CA TRP A 92 -12.46 22.94 -2.05
C TRP A 92 -11.41 21.93 -1.61
N LEU A 93 -11.69 20.63 -1.73
CA LEU A 93 -10.72 19.58 -1.39
C LEU A 93 -9.47 19.65 -2.27
N VAL A 94 -9.64 19.79 -3.59
CA VAL A 94 -8.51 19.92 -4.52
C VAL A 94 -7.71 21.19 -4.25
N ALA A 95 -8.39 22.32 -4.00
CA ALA A 95 -7.71 23.58 -3.71
C ALA A 95 -6.87 23.48 -2.41
N ASN A 96 -7.43 22.93 -1.33
CA ASN A 96 -6.67 22.73 -0.09
C ASN A 96 -5.53 21.73 -0.26
N ASP A 97 -5.72 20.68 -1.05
CA ASP A 97 -4.67 19.71 -1.37
C ASP A 97 -3.47 20.36 -2.07
N ILE A 98 -3.75 21.23 -3.04
CA ILE A 98 -2.71 21.96 -3.77
C ILE A 98 -2.02 22.99 -2.86
N ILE A 99 -2.78 23.74 -2.04
CA ILE A 99 -2.19 24.71 -1.10
C ILE A 99 -1.25 24.00 -0.11
N PHE A 100 -1.72 22.90 0.48
CA PHE A 100 -0.92 22.08 1.39
C PHE A 100 0.29 21.46 0.68
N GLY A 101 0.08 20.97 -0.55
CA GLY A 101 1.13 20.39 -1.39
C GLY A 101 2.22 21.40 -1.77
N LEU A 102 1.87 22.64 -2.09
CA LEU A 102 2.84 23.70 -2.40
C LEU A 102 3.63 24.11 -1.15
N ALA A 103 2.95 24.27 -0.01
CA ALA A 103 3.61 24.60 1.25
C ALA A 103 4.60 23.50 1.68
N LEU A 104 4.16 22.23 1.70
CA LEU A 104 5.01 21.10 2.08
C LEU A 104 6.09 20.83 1.01
N GLY A 105 5.74 20.94 -0.28
CA GLY A 105 6.63 20.69 -1.40
C GLY A 105 7.78 21.68 -1.46
N SER A 106 7.50 22.97 -1.25
CA SER A 106 8.54 24.01 -1.16
C SER A 106 9.50 23.76 0.01
N PHE A 107 8.97 23.34 1.17
CA PHE A 107 9.79 22.94 2.31
C PHE A 107 10.70 21.75 1.99
N LEU A 108 10.16 20.70 1.33
CA LEU A 108 10.95 19.52 0.93
C LEU A 108 12.03 19.87 -0.10
N LEU A 109 11.74 20.74 -1.06
CA LEU A 109 12.70 21.17 -2.08
C LEU A 109 13.87 21.93 -1.45
N GLN A 110 13.57 22.87 -0.55
CA GLN A 110 14.58 23.68 0.14
C GLN A 110 15.49 22.85 1.06
N ASN A 111 14.95 21.79 1.66
CA ASN A 111 15.65 20.95 2.63
C ASN A 111 15.97 19.55 2.08
N SER A 112 15.98 19.37 0.76
CA SER A 112 16.06 18.06 0.11
C SER A 112 17.33 17.28 0.47
N GLU A 113 18.46 17.98 0.61
CA GLU A 113 19.73 17.38 1.03
C GLU A 113 19.67 16.86 2.47
N ALA A 114 19.28 17.71 3.42
CA ALA A 114 19.18 17.34 4.83
C ALA A 114 18.16 16.22 5.07
N ILE A 115 16.99 16.31 4.44
CA ILE A 115 15.93 15.28 4.53
C ILE A 115 16.39 13.99 3.85
N GLY A 116 17.04 14.07 2.69
CA GLY A 116 17.56 12.90 1.98
C GLY A 116 18.61 12.14 2.79
N GLN A 117 19.54 12.86 3.44
CA GLN A 117 20.54 12.28 4.34
C GLN A 117 19.88 11.64 5.58
N LEU A 118 18.90 12.33 6.19
CA LEU A 118 18.13 11.79 7.30
C LEU A 118 17.38 10.51 6.91
N CYS A 119 16.70 10.51 5.76
CA CYS A 119 16.03 9.32 5.21
C CYS A 119 17.02 8.17 5.02
N GLY A 120 18.22 8.45 4.48
CA GLY A 120 19.27 7.44 4.32
C GLY A 120 19.70 6.85 5.66
N HIS A 121 19.93 7.68 6.67
CA HIS A 121 20.31 7.23 8.02
C HIS A 121 19.21 6.41 8.69
N VAL A 122 17.94 6.86 8.61
CA VAL A 122 16.78 6.15 9.16
C VAL A 122 16.62 4.79 8.47
N LEU A 123 16.74 4.75 7.14
CA LEU A 123 16.59 3.52 6.37
C LEU A 123 17.70 2.50 6.70
N GLU A 124 18.94 2.94 6.78
CA GLU A 124 20.07 2.11 7.18
C GLU A 124 19.91 1.58 8.61
N LYS A 125 19.53 2.45 9.55
CA LYS A 125 19.34 2.08 10.96
C LYS A 125 18.22 1.05 11.16
N TYR A 126 17.03 1.31 10.62
CA TYR A 126 15.85 0.47 10.88
C TYR A 126 15.73 -0.72 9.93
N SER A 127 16.21 -0.60 8.70
CA SER A 127 16.02 -1.62 7.67
C SER A 127 17.22 -2.56 7.51
N ILE A 128 18.40 -2.15 8.00
CA ILE A 128 19.61 -2.97 7.97
C ILE A 128 20.05 -3.28 9.40
N SER A 129 20.55 -2.29 10.14
CA SER A 129 21.18 -2.52 11.45
C SER A 129 20.24 -3.17 12.48
N THR A 130 18.97 -2.76 12.51
CA THR A 130 17.98 -3.38 13.41
C THR A 130 17.70 -4.84 13.03
N ILE A 131 17.67 -5.17 11.74
CA ILE A 131 17.44 -6.56 11.30
C ILE A 131 18.67 -7.42 11.57
N ASP A 132 19.87 -6.90 11.27
CA ASP A 132 21.15 -7.55 11.55
C ASP A 132 21.27 -7.92 13.03
N THR A 133 21.11 -6.93 13.92
CA THR A 133 21.12 -7.14 15.38
C THR A 133 20.01 -8.08 15.85
N THR A 134 18.84 -8.07 15.22
CA THR A 134 17.75 -9.01 15.54
C THR A 134 18.14 -10.44 15.16
N ILE A 135 18.75 -10.67 13.99
CA ILE A 135 19.19 -12.00 13.57
C ILE A 135 20.36 -12.50 14.44
N GLU A 136 21.31 -11.63 14.80
CA GLU A 136 22.37 -11.97 15.74
C GLU A 136 21.82 -12.32 17.13
N TRP A 137 20.79 -11.60 17.60
CA TRP A 137 20.08 -11.93 18.84
C TRP A 137 19.34 -13.27 18.75
N LEU A 138 18.77 -13.60 17.58
CA LEU A 138 18.14 -14.91 17.33
C LEU A 138 19.15 -16.06 17.41
N LYS A 139 20.36 -15.89 16.85
CA LYS A 139 21.46 -16.87 16.93
C LYS A 139 21.98 -17.13 18.35
N GLY A 140 21.70 -16.22 19.28
CA GLY A 140 22.10 -16.29 20.69
C GLY A 140 21.22 -17.26 21.47
N TRP A 141 20.25 -16.74 22.23
CA TRP A 141 19.14 -17.45 22.88
C TRP A 141 17.95 -16.49 23.05
N PRO A 142 17.09 -16.36 22.04
CA PRO A 142 16.06 -15.34 22.02
C PRO A 142 15.03 -15.61 23.11
N ALA A 143 14.83 -14.65 24.01
CA ALA A 143 13.91 -14.75 25.14
C ALA A 143 14.11 -16.02 26.02
N GLY A 144 15.34 -16.55 26.08
CA GLY A 144 15.66 -17.78 26.81
C GLY A 144 15.21 -19.08 26.14
N LEU A 145 14.70 -19.03 24.91
CA LEU A 145 14.41 -20.22 24.10
C LEU A 145 15.72 -20.82 23.59
N LYS A 146 15.99 -22.06 23.98
CA LYS A 146 17.12 -22.82 23.44
C LYS A 146 16.74 -23.37 22.07
N LEU A 147 17.17 -22.67 21.03
CA LEU A 147 17.01 -23.11 19.65
C LEU A 147 18.03 -24.19 19.30
N ASN A 148 17.76 -24.93 18.22
CA ASN A 148 18.77 -25.82 17.64
C ASN A 148 19.87 -24.97 16.99
N SER A 149 21.10 -25.07 17.51
CA SER A 149 22.23 -24.23 17.11
C SER A 149 22.59 -24.36 15.63
N ASP A 150 22.63 -25.58 15.10
CA ASP A 150 23.09 -25.82 13.73
C ASP A 150 22.13 -25.19 12.71
N LEU A 151 20.82 -25.39 12.92
CA LEU A 151 19.79 -24.81 12.07
C LEU A 151 19.72 -23.28 12.23
N ASP A 152 19.89 -22.78 13.44
CA ASP A 152 19.86 -21.35 13.75
C ASP A 152 21.02 -20.62 13.08
N HIS A 153 22.25 -21.15 13.17
CA HIS A 153 23.40 -20.63 12.43
C HIS A 153 23.17 -20.65 10.92
N PHE A 154 22.67 -21.76 10.37
CA PHE A 154 22.38 -21.87 8.94
C PHE A 154 21.37 -20.82 8.46
N LEU A 155 20.23 -20.67 9.16
CA LEU A 155 19.20 -19.70 8.79
C LEU A 155 19.70 -18.26 8.99
N GLY A 156 20.35 -17.99 10.12
CA GLY A 156 20.88 -16.68 10.44
C GLY A 156 21.89 -16.21 9.39
N ASP A 157 22.86 -17.04 9.04
CA ASP A 157 23.88 -16.70 8.04
C ASP A 157 23.27 -16.51 6.64
N MET A 158 22.27 -17.31 6.27
CA MET A 158 21.53 -17.14 5.01
C MET A 158 20.81 -15.78 4.94
N PHE A 159 20.08 -15.40 5.99
CA PHE A 159 19.37 -14.11 6.01
C PHE A 159 20.32 -12.92 6.12
N LEU A 160 21.41 -13.04 6.89
CA LEU A 160 22.46 -12.01 6.97
C LEU A 160 23.18 -11.83 5.64
N TRP A 161 23.47 -12.92 4.92
CA TRP A 161 24.04 -12.83 3.58
C TRP A 161 23.12 -12.08 2.62
N MET A 162 21.82 -12.39 2.63
CA MET A 162 20.83 -11.68 1.82
C MET A 162 20.69 -10.20 2.24
N LEU A 163 20.81 -9.90 3.53
CA LEU A 163 20.79 -8.53 4.06
C LEU A 163 22.01 -7.73 3.59
N ARG A 164 23.20 -8.34 3.53
CA ARG A 164 24.41 -7.71 2.99
C ARG A 164 24.24 -7.30 1.54
N ILE A 165 23.66 -8.18 0.71
CA ILE A 165 23.35 -7.84 -0.69
C ILE A 165 22.44 -6.59 -0.76
N TRP A 166 21.40 -6.55 0.08
CA TRP A 166 20.52 -5.38 0.13
C TRP A 166 21.24 -4.12 0.64
N SER A 167 22.16 -4.26 1.58
CA SER A 167 22.99 -3.15 2.07
C SER A 167 23.82 -2.52 0.94
N GLU A 168 24.44 -3.33 0.09
CA GLU A 168 25.18 -2.83 -1.09
C GLU A 168 24.28 -2.08 -2.09
N ILE A 169 23.08 -2.61 -2.32
CA ILE A 169 22.07 -1.92 -3.15
C ILE A 169 21.69 -0.57 -2.51
N LEU A 170 21.47 -0.55 -1.19
CA LEU A 170 21.11 0.68 -0.49
C LEU A 170 22.23 1.73 -0.53
N LEU A 171 23.50 1.32 -0.39
CA LEU A 171 24.64 2.21 -0.53
C LEU A 171 24.69 2.88 -1.91
N THR A 172 24.28 2.16 -2.96
CA THR A 172 24.18 2.70 -4.32
C THR A 172 23.00 3.68 -4.47
N VAL A 173 21.88 3.44 -3.78
CA VAL A 173 20.68 4.28 -3.84
C VAL A 173 20.78 5.52 -2.94
N LYS A 174 21.52 5.46 -1.84
CA LYS A 174 21.60 6.51 -0.81
C LYS A 174 21.97 7.90 -1.38
N PRO A 175 22.94 8.05 -2.30
CA PRO A 175 23.25 9.35 -2.92
C PRO A 175 22.10 9.94 -3.75
N ALA A 176 21.18 9.10 -4.25
CA ALA A 176 20.03 9.55 -5.02
C ALA A 176 18.84 10.01 -4.14
N LEU A 177 18.86 9.74 -2.83
CA LEU A 177 17.74 10.06 -1.92
C LEU A 177 17.39 11.57 -1.88
N PRO A 178 18.34 12.52 -1.84
CA PRO A 178 18.01 13.94 -1.97
C PRO A 178 17.26 14.30 -3.26
N GLY A 179 17.66 13.68 -4.38
CA GLY A 179 16.97 13.83 -5.66
C GLY A 179 15.54 13.28 -5.61
N VAL A 180 15.35 12.12 -4.98
CA VAL A 180 14.03 11.52 -4.76
C VAL A 180 13.14 12.43 -3.90
N VAL A 181 13.67 12.99 -2.81
CA VAL A 181 12.94 13.96 -1.97
C VAL A 181 12.55 15.20 -2.77
N SER A 182 13.44 15.69 -3.64
CA SER A 182 13.14 16.81 -4.54
C SER A 182 12.00 16.47 -5.51
N VAL A 183 12.00 15.27 -6.10
CA VAL A 183 10.90 14.81 -6.98
C VAL A 183 9.58 14.73 -6.21
N ILE A 184 9.59 14.18 -4.99
CA ILE A 184 8.40 14.17 -4.11
C ILE A 184 7.93 15.60 -3.83
N GLY A 185 8.86 16.52 -3.52
CA GLY A 185 8.57 17.95 -3.31
C GLY A 185 7.93 18.62 -4.51
N ALA A 186 8.45 18.35 -5.72
CA ALA A 186 7.91 18.87 -6.97
C ALA A 186 6.49 18.37 -7.27
N MET A 187 6.15 17.13 -6.87
CA MET A 187 4.78 16.61 -6.99
C MET A 187 3.76 17.36 -6.10
N GLY A 188 4.23 18.20 -5.16
CA GLY A 188 3.38 19.08 -4.37
C GLY A 188 2.54 20.06 -5.20
N ILE A 189 2.95 20.38 -6.43
CA ILE A 189 2.16 21.18 -7.38
C ILE A 189 0.83 20.50 -7.71
N VAL A 190 0.82 19.17 -7.78
CA VAL A 190 -0.39 18.37 -8.05
C VAL A 190 -1.26 18.24 -6.79
N GLY A 191 -0.62 18.25 -5.61
CA GLY A 191 -1.26 18.22 -4.31
C GLY A 191 -0.47 17.41 -3.28
N GLY A 192 -0.67 17.70 -2.00
CA GLY A 192 0.01 17.01 -0.90
C GLY A 192 -0.33 15.52 -0.82
N SER A 193 -1.55 15.14 -1.20
CA SER A 193 -1.97 13.75 -1.34
C SER A 193 -1.13 12.97 -2.35
N MET A 194 -0.70 13.62 -3.45
CA MET A 194 0.19 13.00 -4.44
C MET A 194 1.58 12.76 -3.85
N MET A 195 2.10 13.74 -3.10
CA MET A 195 3.39 13.61 -2.41
C MET A 195 3.40 12.42 -1.44
N VAL A 196 2.38 12.32 -0.58
CA VAL A 196 2.26 11.23 0.41
C VAL A 196 2.11 9.88 -0.30
N SER A 197 1.31 9.80 -1.37
CA SER A 197 1.18 8.56 -2.14
C SER A 197 2.51 8.10 -2.74
N LEU A 198 3.31 9.03 -3.29
CA LEU A 198 4.61 8.73 -3.89
C LEU A 198 5.64 8.33 -2.85
N ALA A 199 5.70 9.04 -1.72
CA ALA A 199 6.56 8.68 -0.60
C ALA A 199 6.25 7.28 -0.07
N THR A 200 4.96 6.90 0.01
CA THR A 200 4.54 5.58 0.50
C THR A 200 4.92 4.45 -0.46
N ASP A 201 4.81 4.67 -1.77
CA ASP A 201 5.23 3.71 -2.79
C ASP A 201 6.76 3.53 -2.79
N ILE A 202 7.52 4.62 -2.69
CA ILE A 202 8.99 4.59 -2.59
C ILE A 202 9.44 3.85 -1.33
N MET A 203 8.82 4.13 -0.19
CA MET A 203 9.15 3.42 1.05
C MET A 203 8.81 1.91 0.95
N SER A 204 7.72 1.54 0.26
CA SER A 204 7.39 0.14 -0.01
C SER A 204 8.46 -0.55 -0.87
N LEU A 205 9.07 0.17 -1.82
CA LEU A 205 10.18 -0.32 -2.63
C LEU A 205 11.49 -0.45 -1.82
N LEU A 206 11.79 0.54 -0.97
CA LEU A 206 13.01 0.55 -0.15
C LEU A 206 13.00 -0.50 0.97
N THR A 207 11.84 -1.07 1.29
CA THR A 207 11.65 -2.11 2.33
C THR A 207 11.31 -3.49 1.73
N LEU A 208 11.59 -3.68 0.44
CA LEU A 208 11.17 -4.85 -0.32
C LEU A 208 11.91 -6.13 0.09
N HIS A 209 13.17 -6.06 0.52
CA HIS A 209 13.90 -7.19 1.11
C HIS A 209 13.19 -7.79 2.32
N ILE A 210 12.55 -6.98 3.17
CA ILE A 210 11.82 -7.47 4.36
C ILE A 210 10.63 -8.34 3.92
N TYR A 211 9.98 -7.97 2.82
CA TYR A 211 8.95 -8.82 2.21
C TYR A 211 9.52 -10.14 1.70
N TRP A 212 10.68 -10.13 1.04
CA TRP A 212 11.35 -11.36 0.61
C TRP A 212 11.76 -12.25 1.77
N PHE A 213 12.27 -11.67 2.87
CA PHE A 213 12.63 -12.42 4.07
C PHE A 213 11.42 -13.10 4.67
N TYR A 214 10.31 -12.37 4.80
CA TYR A 214 9.02 -12.92 5.22
C TYR A 214 8.54 -14.06 4.31
N VAL A 215 8.56 -13.89 2.98
CA VAL A 215 8.13 -14.94 2.04
C VAL A 215 9.02 -16.17 2.14
N GLY A 216 10.33 -15.99 2.25
CA GLY A 216 11.30 -17.08 2.44
C GLY A 216 11.03 -17.85 3.73
N ALA A 217 10.94 -17.14 4.86
CA ALA A 217 10.67 -17.76 6.16
C ALA A 217 9.29 -18.45 6.20
N ALA A 218 8.26 -17.82 5.63
CA ALA A 218 6.92 -18.40 5.53
C ALA A 218 6.91 -19.68 4.69
N ARG A 219 7.72 -19.74 3.61
CA ARG A 219 7.86 -20.95 2.78
C ARG A 219 8.49 -22.09 3.57
N ILE A 220 9.60 -21.82 4.26
CA ILE A 220 10.32 -22.83 5.07
C ILE A 220 9.40 -23.33 6.18
N TYR A 221 8.74 -22.42 6.91
CA TYR A 221 7.78 -22.74 7.96
C TYR A 221 6.63 -23.62 7.44
N HIS A 222 6.04 -23.25 6.30
CA HIS A 222 4.96 -24.02 5.68
C HIS A 222 5.41 -25.43 5.26
N TRP A 223 6.59 -25.54 4.64
CA TRP A 223 7.14 -26.84 4.26
C TRP A 223 7.38 -27.73 5.47
N GLN A 224 7.97 -27.19 6.55
CA GLN A 224 8.19 -27.96 7.77
C GLN A 224 6.88 -28.41 8.42
N LEU A 225 5.87 -27.55 8.49
CA LEU A 225 4.54 -27.93 8.98
C LEU A 225 3.91 -29.06 8.15
N MET A 226 4.01 -29.00 6.83
CA MET A 226 3.44 -30.03 5.95
C MET A 226 4.14 -31.37 6.12
N ILE A 227 5.47 -31.38 6.24
CA ILE A 227 6.26 -32.60 6.50
C ILE A 227 5.90 -33.15 7.88
N LEU A 228 5.85 -32.31 8.90
CA LEU A 228 5.52 -32.71 10.26
C LEU A 228 4.10 -33.30 10.34
N HIS A 229 3.13 -32.67 9.67
CA HIS A 229 1.76 -33.19 9.59
C HIS A 229 1.68 -34.52 8.84
N SER A 230 2.46 -34.70 7.77
CA SER A 230 2.54 -35.97 7.04
C SER A 230 3.13 -37.09 7.91
N LEU A 231 4.24 -36.82 8.59
CA LEU A 231 4.89 -37.77 9.50
C LEU A 231 4.02 -38.08 10.72
N PHE A 232 3.31 -37.09 11.26
CA PHE A 232 2.35 -37.34 12.35
C PHE A 232 1.24 -38.32 11.94
N ASN A 233 0.77 -38.23 10.69
CA ASN A 233 -0.18 -39.21 10.16
C ASN A 233 0.47 -40.59 10.00
N LEU A 234 1.75 -40.67 9.62
CA LEU A 234 2.51 -41.92 9.56
C LEU A 234 2.55 -42.61 10.95
N PHE A 235 2.82 -41.90 12.06
CA PHE A 235 2.75 -42.53 13.42
C PHE A 235 1.40 -43.08 13.78
N ARG A 236 0.35 -42.44 13.29
CA ARG A 236 -1.02 -42.85 13.57
C ARG A 236 -1.48 -44.01 12.69
N GLY A 237 -0.63 -44.56 11.83
CA GLY A 237 -1.03 -45.55 10.85
C GLY A 237 -2.01 -44.99 9.82
N LYS A 238 -1.87 -43.71 9.47
CA LYS A 238 -2.76 -43.00 8.54
C LYS A 238 -2.02 -42.58 7.27
N LYS A 239 -2.70 -42.68 6.12
CA LYS A 239 -2.19 -42.28 4.81
C LYS A 239 -3.19 -41.38 4.11
N ARG A 240 -2.71 -40.28 3.51
CA ARG A 240 -3.56 -39.43 2.68
C ARG A 240 -3.79 -40.09 1.32
N ASN A 241 -5.04 -40.42 1.03
CA ASN A 241 -5.47 -40.93 -0.26
C ASN A 241 -5.70 -39.76 -1.22
N VAL A 242 -4.80 -39.58 -2.19
CA VAL A 242 -4.88 -38.48 -3.17
C VAL A 242 -6.12 -38.60 -4.05
N LEU A 243 -6.53 -39.83 -4.40
CA LEU A 243 -7.66 -40.07 -5.31
C LEU A 243 -9.01 -39.71 -4.68
N ARG A 244 -9.14 -39.88 -3.36
CA ARG A 244 -10.39 -39.64 -2.61
C ARG A 244 -10.33 -38.41 -1.69
N HIS A 245 -9.25 -37.64 -1.75
CA HIS A 245 -9.01 -36.47 -0.90
C HIS A 245 -9.29 -36.69 0.60
N ARG A 246 -9.02 -37.89 1.14
CA ARG A 246 -9.30 -38.26 2.54
C ARG A 246 -8.11 -38.94 3.21
N ILE A 247 -8.15 -39.08 4.52
CA ILE A 247 -7.13 -39.78 5.32
C ILE A 247 -7.66 -41.18 5.67
N ASP A 248 -7.03 -42.21 5.13
CA ASP A 248 -7.37 -43.62 5.33
C ASP A 248 -6.39 -44.28 6.31
N SER A 249 -6.81 -45.33 7.01
CA SER A 249 -5.90 -46.19 7.76
C SER A 249 -5.01 -47.00 6.81
N HIS A 250 -3.75 -47.19 7.18
CA HIS A 250 -2.79 -47.97 6.42
C HIS A 250 -1.88 -48.72 7.38
N ASN A 251 -1.64 -50.00 7.09
CA ASN A 251 -0.72 -50.82 7.87
C ASN A 251 0.68 -50.58 7.31
N TYR A 252 1.47 -49.78 8.03
CA TYR A 252 2.87 -49.56 7.71
C TYR A 252 3.74 -50.65 8.37
N ASP A 253 4.83 -51.02 7.71
CA ASP A 253 5.83 -51.92 8.29
C ASP A 253 6.54 -51.25 9.47
N LEU A 254 7.07 -52.05 10.39
CA LEU A 254 7.77 -51.56 11.58
C LEU A 254 8.94 -50.63 11.22
N ASP A 255 9.71 -50.98 10.19
CA ASP A 255 10.86 -50.18 9.74
C ASP A 255 10.43 -48.78 9.24
N GLN A 256 9.30 -48.71 8.52
CA GLN A 256 8.76 -47.44 8.02
C GLN A 256 8.26 -46.56 9.17
N LEU A 257 7.61 -47.17 10.16
CA LEU A 257 7.15 -46.47 11.36
C LEU A 257 8.35 -45.95 12.17
N LEU A 258 9.41 -46.75 12.31
CA LEU A 258 10.63 -46.40 13.02
C LEU A 258 11.32 -45.20 12.36
N ILE A 259 11.61 -45.28 11.05
CA ILE A 259 12.25 -44.19 10.29
C ILE A 259 11.40 -42.93 10.36
N GLY A 260 10.08 -43.06 10.19
CA GLY A 260 9.15 -41.96 10.39
C GLY A 260 9.36 -41.30 11.74
N THR A 261 9.43 -42.09 12.82
CA THR A 261 9.42 -41.61 14.20
C THR A 261 10.68 -40.81 14.48
N ILE A 262 11.83 -41.32 14.04
CA ILE A 262 13.11 -40.62 14.14
C ILE A 262 13.08 -39.30 13.36
N LEU A 263 12.56 -39.31 12.14
CA LEU A 263 12.49 -38.10 11.31
C LEU A 263 11.54 -37.06 11.92
N PHE A 264 10.40 -37.50 12.45
CA PHE A 264 9.45 -36.62 13.11
C PHE A 264 9.99 -36.00 14.38
N THR A 265 10.62 -36.79 15.26
CA THR A 265 11.19 -36.25 16.50
C THR A 265 12.25 -35.20 16.17
N LEU A 266 13.13 -35.48 15.19
CA LEU A 266 14.12 -34.51 14.70
C LEU A 266 13.44 -33.23 14.19
N LEU A 267 12.51 -33.33 13.24
CA LEU A 267 11.82 -32.17 12.67
C LEU A 267 10.99 -31.39 13.69
N ALA A 268 10.39 -32.07 14.66
CA ALA A 268 9.65 -31.45 15.76
C ALA A 268 10.57 -30.64 16.68
N PHE A 269 11.78 -31.13 16.95
CA PHE A 269 12.78 -30.39 17.72
C PHE A 269 13.40 -29.22 16.94
N LEU A 270 13.48 -29.30 15.61
CA LEU A 270 13.94 -28.20 14.75
C LEU A 270 12.85 -27.14 14.50
N PHE A 271 11.57 -27.47 14.73
CA PHE A 271 10.44 -26.59 14.41
C PHE A 271 10.43 -25.25 15.17
N PRO A 272 10.73 -25.20 16.49
CA PRO A 272 10.78 -23.94 17.22
C PRO A 272 11.72 -22.90 16.58
N THR A 273 12.90 -23.33 16.10
CA THR A 273 13.85 -22.44 15.42
C THR A 273 13.20 -21.77 14.20
N VAL A 274 12.63 -22.55 13.28
CA VAL A 274 11.97 -22.00 12.08
C VAL A 274 10.76 -21.13 12.44
N ALA A 275 9.98 -21.54 13.43
CA ALA A 275 8.82 -20.78 13.89
C ALA A 275 9.19 -19.38 14.41
N VAL A 276 10.30 -19.27 15.15
CA VAL A 276 10.80 -17.97 15.67
C VAL A 276 11.29 -17.07 14.52
N TYR A 277 12.05 -17.59 13.55
CA TYR A 277 12.45 -16.79 12.38
C TYR A 277 11.24 -16.30 11.58
N TYR A 278 10.26 -17.17 11.34
CA TYR A 278 9.00 -16.79 10.69
C TYR A 278 8.27 -15.70 11.47
N ALA A 279 8.11 -15.86 12.78
CA ALA A 279 7.41 -14.90 13.62
C ALA A 279 8.09 -13.51 13.59
N THR A 280 9.42 -13.47 13.66
CA THR A 280 10.20 -12.23 13.61
C THR A 280 9.98 -11.47 12.30
N PHE A 281 10.18 -12.12 11.14
CA PHE A 281 9.99 -11.44 9.85
C PHE A 281 8.52 -11.14 9.55
N CYS A 282 7.58 -11.96 10.06
CA CYS A 282 6.16 -11.65 10.02
C CYS A 282 5.87 -10.36 10.80
N ALA A 283 6.40 -10.21 12.02
CA ALA A 283 6.24 -9.00 12.82
C ALA A 283 6.83 -7.77 12.12
N SER A 284 8.06 -7.86 11.59
CA SER A 284 8.67 -6.79 10.80
C SER A 284 7.81 -6.39 9.60
N ARG A 285 7.24 -7.37 8.89
CA ARG A 285 6.35 -7.11 7.75
C ARG A 285 5.05 -6.44 8.16
N VAL A 286 4.44 -6.87 9.26
CA VAL A 286 3.21 -6.27 9.80
C VAL A 286 3.44 -4.81 10.20
N ILE A 287 4.58 -4.46 10.79
CA ILE A 287 4.94 -3.07 11.13
C ILE A 287 4.99 -2.18 9.88
N ILE A 288 5.58 -2.65 8.79
CA ILE A 288 5.66 -1.88 7.55
C ILE A 288 4.28 -1.76 6.89
N MET A 289 3.51 -2.84 6.90
CA MET A 289 2.15 -2.84 6.36
C MET A 289 1.21 -1.95 7.17
N SER A 290 1.36 -1.89 8.49
CA SER A 290 0.55 -1.00 9.34
C SER A 290 0.88 0.47 9.07
N PHE A 291 2.15 0.83 8.94
CA PHE A 291 2.54 2.19 8.55
C PHE A 291 1.93 2.57 7.20
N ARG A 292 2.04 1.69 6.18
CA ARG A 292 1.40 1.91 4.88
C ARG A 292 -0.11 2.10 5.01
N ALA A 293 -0.79 1.25 5.80
CA ALA A 293 -2.22 1.34 6.03
C ALA A 293 -2.63 2.67 6.71
N VAL A 294 -1.82 3.18 7.64
CA VAL A 294 -2.03 4.49 8.26
C VAL A 294 -1.89 5.61 7.23
N CYS A 295 -0.90 5.57 6.35
CA CYS A 295 -0.78 6.54 5.26
C CYS A 295 -1.98 6.47 4.29
N GLU A 296 -2.43 5.27 3.93
CA GLU A 296 -3.61 5.09 3.09
C GLU A 296 -4.89 5.61 3.77
N LEU A 297 -5.03 5.42 5.08
CA LEU A 297 -6.14 5.97 5.86
C LEU A 297 -6.09 7.50 5.87
N PHE A 298 -4.91 8.10 6.10
CA PHE A 298 -4.74 9.54 6.06
C PHE A 298 -5.11 10.11 4.68
N LEU A 299 -4.68 9.45 3.59
CA LEU A 299 -5.06 9.81 2.23
C LEU A 299 -6.57 9.69 1.98
N ALA A 300 -7.20 8.62 2.46
CA ALA A 300 -8.64 8.43 2.31
C ALA A 300 -9.42 9.52 3.04
N LEU A 301 -9.00 9.88 4.27
CA LEU A 301 -9.58 10.99 5.01
C LEU A 301 -9.40 12.30 4.24
N PHE A 302 -8.18 12.61 3.79
CA PHE A 302 -7.89 13.86 3.10
C PHE A 302 -8.65 13.99 1.76
N ASN A 303 -8.85 12.90 1.03
CA ASN A 303 -9.55 12.90 -0.26
C ASN A 303 -11.08 12.96 -0.16
N HIS A 304 -11.66 12.46 0.93
CA HIS A 304 -13.12 12.32 1.08
C HIS A 304 -13.73 13.18 2.20
N PHE A 305 -12.93 13.97 2.93
CA PHE A 305 -13.44 14.78 4.02
C PHE A 305 -14.48 15.81 3.52
N PRO A 306 -15.67 15.91 4.13
CA PRO A 306 -16.69 16.86 3.70
C PRO A 306 -16.39 18.29 4.21
N LEU A 307 -15.23 18.86 3.85
CA LEU A 307 -14.76 20.17 4.30
C LEU A 307 -15.81 21.26 4.06
N PHE A 308 -16.42 21.27 2.88
CA PHE A 308 -17.38 22.30 2.51
C PHE A 308 -18.66 22.24 3.34
N LEU A 309 -19.16 21.03 3.63
CA LEU A 309 -20.36 20.85 4.45
C LEU A 309 -20.11 21.26 5.91
N VAL A 310 -18.92 20.96 6.45
CA VAL A 310 -18.51 21.39 7.79
C VAL A 310 -18.39 22.91 7.85
N MET A 311 -17.70 23.52 6.88
CA MET A 311 -17.59 24.98 6.78
C MET A 311 -18.96 25.65 6.69
N LEU A 312 -19.85 25.13 5.84
CA LEU A 312 -21.19 25.68 5.65
C LEU A 312 -22.06 25.52 6.91
N ARG A 313 -21.88 24.44 7.67
CA ARG A 313 -22.52 24.27 8.98
C ARG A 313 -22.09 25.31 10.01
N ILE A 314 -20.81 25.68 10.00
CA ILE A 314 -20.27 26.69 10.92
C ILE A 314 -20.69 28.10 10.50
N LYS A 315 -20.61 28.41 9.20
CA LYS A 315 -20.83 29.77 8.69
C LYS A 315 -22.30 30.14 8.47
N ASP A 316 -23.12 29.20 8.02
CA ASP A 316 -24.52 29.44 7.71
C ASP A 316 -25.37 28.15 7.88
N PRO A 317 -25.73 27.79 9.13
CA PRO A 317 -26.44 26.55 9.43
C PRO A 317 -27.83 26.48 8.79
N ALA A 318 -28.43 27.61 8.41
CA ALA A 318 -29.76 27.69 7.80
C ALA A 318 -29.82 27.13 6.37
N ARG A 319 -28.66 27.02 5.68
CA ARG A 319 -28.55 26.45 4.33
C ARG A 319 -28.49 24.92 4.30
N LEU A 320 -28.31 24.27 5.44
CA LEU A 320 -28.35 22.81 5.53
C LEU A 320 -29.79 22.37 5.79
N PRO A 321 -30.34 21.44 5.00
CA PRO A 321 -31.63 20.85 5.32
C PRO A 321 -31.52 20.17 6.69
N GLY A 322 -32.22 20.72 7.68
CA GLY A 322 -32.20 20.25 9.05
C GLY A 322 -32.53 18.75 9.09
N LYS A 323 -31.59 17.95 9.61
CA LYS A 323 -31.71 16.53 10.02
C LYS A 323 -31.10 15.42 9.15
N LEU A 324 -30.46 15.65 8.00
CA LEU A 324 -29.90 14.54 7.17
C LEU A 324 -28.43 14.64 6.70
N GLY A 325 -27.70 15.68 7.10
CA GLY A 325 -26.44 16.08 6.42
C GLY A 325 -25.18 15.23 6.62
N VAL A 326 -25.14 14.24 7.52
CA VAL A 326 -23.90 13.47 7.78
C VAL A 326 -23.96 12.04 7.23
N CYS A 327 -25.13 11.40 7.19
CA CYS A 327 -25.25 10.02 6.69
C CYS A 327 -25.21 9.89 5.16
N ALA A 328 -25.52 10.95 4.40
CA ALA A 328 -25.58 10.89 2.93
C ALA A 328 -24.24 11.19 2.23
N ALA A 329 -23.25 11.74 2.94
CA ALA A 329 -21.95 12.10 2.36
C ALA A 329 -20.91 10.96 2.43
N LEU A 330 -21.23 9.85 3.11
CA LEU A 330 -20.37 8.69 3.33
C LEU A 330 -20.84 7.42 2.58
N ARG A 331 -21.65 7.58 1.52
CA ARG A 331 -22.07 6.48 0.65
C ARG A 331 -21.42 6.54 -0.72
#